data_AF-A0A9P1N4I2-F1
#
_entry.id   AF-A0A9P1N4I2-F1
#
_cell.length_a   1.000
_cell.length_b   1.000
_cell.length_c   1.000
_cell.angle_alpha   90.00
_cell.angle_beta   90.00
_cell.angle_gamma   90.00
#
_symmetry.space_group_name_H-M   'P 1'
#
loop_
_entity.id
_entity.type
_entity.pdbx_description
1 polymer ?
#
loop_
_entity_poly.entity_id
_entity_poly.type
_entity_poly.pdbx_seq_one_letter_code
_entity_poly.pdbx_strand_id
1 'polypeptide(L)'
;MENSTTSLDISSRGDVLISSAVIFFVAFFGLIFNILGIVVVLKNPVLRNSFGTMCLSHSVANSGVLFVFFVYVAPATYIQAEDTMGLLNKILGQINILFWDACVYSHLAISCNRLTSIAFPSRVNFIFSKENTFIIIGLVWFIACCHIFPYFWYDTCYIYYDPFSWTWNFASTECGFVISTYTDYYTSVAIFILMSSVDFATLVLKKNQILGLS
;
A
#
# COMPACT_ATOMS: atom_id res chain seq x y z
N MET A 1 28.17 -23.69 -27.09
CA MET A 1 26.90 -23.87 -26.35
C MET A 1 27.11 -23.72 -24.85
N GLU A 2 28.19 -24.27 -24.28
CA GLU A 2 28.52 -24.16 -22.85
C GLU A 2 28.73 -22.72 -22.34
N ASN A 3 29.39 -21.87 -23.13
CA ASN A 3 29.62 -20.46 -22.77
C ASN A 3 28.33 -19.61 -22.64
N SER A 4 27.25 -19.99 -23.35
CA SER A 4 25.99 -19.24 -23.33
C SER A 4 25.16 -19.57 -22.09
N THR A 5 25.20 -20.82 -21.62
CA THR A 5 24.52 -21.26 -20.40
C THR A 5 25.14 -20.63 -19.16
N THR A 6 26.48 -20.57 -19.09
CA THR A 6 27.19 -19.94 -17.96
C THR A 6 26.96 -18.42 -17.90
N SER A 7 26.89 -17.73 -19.05
CA SER A 7 26.57 -16.29 -19.07
C SER A 7 25.13 -15.98 -18.66
N LEU A 8 24.17 -16.83 -19.03
CA LEU A 8 22.76 -16.67 -18.66
C LEU A 8 22.55 -16.91 -17.16
N ASP A 9 23.26 -17.88 -16.58
CA ASP A 9 23.17 -18.21 -15.15
C ASP A 9 23.79 -17.12 -14.26
N ILE A 10 24.93 -16.55 -14.68
CA ILE A 10 25.56 -15.41 -14.00
C ILE A 10 24.67 -14.15 -14.06
N SER A 11 24.07 -13.85 -15.22
CA SER A 11 23.14 -12.71 -15.36
C SER A 11 21.93 -12.88 -14.45
N SER A 12 21.30 -14.07 -14.47
CA SER A 12 20.15 -14.40 -13.64
C SER A 12 20.45 -14.25 -12.15
N ARG A 13 21.62 -14.73 -11.69
CA ARG A 13 22.02 -14.61 -10.28
C ARG A 13 22.28 -13.14 -9.89
N GLY A 14 22.85 -12.34 -10.78
CA GLY A 14 23.03 -10.90 -10.58
C GLY A 14 21.70 -10.19 -10.36
N ASP A 15 20.71 -10.47 -11.20
CA ASP A 15 19.39 -9.83 -11.12
C ASP A 15 18.67 -10.17 -9.80
N VAL A 16 18.77 -11.42 -9.34
CA VAL A 16 18.22 -11.86 -8.05
C VAL A 16 18.84 -11.10 -6.87
N LEU A 17 20.16 -10.93 -6.88
CA LEU A 17 20.86 -10.20 -5.82
C LEU A 17 20.45 -8.72 -5.78
N ILE A 18 20.34 -8.09 -6.96
CA ILE A 18 19.91 -6.69 -7.08
C ILE A 18 18.46 -6.53 -6.62
N SER A 19 17.55 -7.37 -7.11
CA SER A 19 16.13 -7.33 -6.74
C SER A 19 15.93 -7.51 -5.24
N SER A 20 16.57 -8.52 -4.64
CA SER A 20 16.51 -8.74 -3.19
C SER A 20 17.08 -7.54 -2.40
N ALA A 21 18.22 -6.99 -2.82
CA ALA A 21 18.82 -5.84 -2.15
C ALA A 21 17.93 -4.59 -2.22
N VAL A 22 17.35 -4.30 -3.39
CA VAL A 22 16.41 -3.18 -3.55
C VAL A 22 15.20 -3.35 -2.66
N ILE A 23 14.56 -4.53 -2.69
CA ILE A 23 13.40 -4.83 -1.85
C ILE A 23 13.76 -4.65 -0.37
N PHE A 24 14.89 -5.19 0.06
CA PHE A 24 15.37 -5.10 1.44
C PHE A 24 15.57 -3.65 1.89
N PHE A 25 16.32 -2.85 1.13
CA PHE A 25 16.63 -1.46 1.52
C PHE A 25 15.39 -0.57 1.48
N VAL A 26 14.53 -0.70 0.46
CA VAL A 26 13.27 0.04 0.37
C VAL A 26 12.38 -0.29 1.57
N ALA A 27 12.22 -1.57 1.90
CA ALA A 27 11.42 -2.00 3.03
C ALA A 27 12.01 -1.53 4.37
N PHE A 28 13.33 -1.65 4.55
CA PHE A 28 14.03 -1.24 5.77
C PHE A 28 13.90 0.25 6.06
N PHE A 29 14.27 1.11 5.09
CA PHE A 29 14.16 2.56 5.27
C PHE A 29 12.71 3.01 5.32
N GLY A 30 11.83 2.37 4.53
CA GLY A 30 10.40 2.62 4.58
C GLY A 30 9.83 2.36 5.99
N LEU A 31 10.19 1.24 6.63
CA LEU A 31 9.77 0.93 8.00
C LEU A 31 10.26 1.99 8.98
N ILE A 32 11.54 2.39 8.89
CA ILE A 32 12.09 3.44 9.75
C ILE A 32 11.29 4.74 9.59
N PHE A 33 11.06 5.20 8.36
CA PHE A 33 10.36 6.47 8.13
C PHE A 33 8.90 6.43 8.54
N ASN A 34 8.19 5.32 8.31
CA ASN A 34 6.80 5.20 8.76
C ASN A 34 6.69 5.12 10.29
N ILE A 35 7.59 4.39 10.95
CA ILE A 35 7.65 4.33 12.43
C ILE A 35 7.96 5.72 13.01
N LEU A 36 8.92 6.45 12.43
CA LEU A 36 9.20 7.83 12.81
C LEU A 36 7.97 8.73 12.60
N GLY A 37 7.26 8.58 11.49
CA GLY A 37 6.01 9.28 11.21
C GLY A 37 4.94 9.02 12.27
N ILE A 38 4.75 7.75 12.66
CA ILE A 38 3.86 7.34 13.75
C ILE A 38 4.26 8.04 15.06
N VAL A 39 5.54 7.99 15.43
CA VAL A 39 6.05 8.64 16.66
C VAL A 39 5.82 10.15 16.63
N VAL A 40 6.11 10.81 15.50
CA VAL A 40 5.91 12.26 15.33
C VAL A 40 4.45 12.63 15.51
N VAL A 41 3.51 11.90 14.89
CA VAL A 41 2.07 12.17 15.02
C VAL A 41 1.60 11.98 16.47
N LEU A 42 2.05 10.92 17.16
CA LEU A 42 1.65 10.64 18.53
C LEU A 42 2.22 11.65 19.55
N LYS A 43 3.43 12.14 19.32
CA LYS A 43 4.14 13.04 20.25
C LYS A 43 3.85 14.52 19.99
N ASN A 44 3.56 14.92 18.75
CA ASN A 44 3.38 16.33 18.41
C ASN A 44 1.91 16.77 18.63
N PRO A 45 1.62 17.67 19.60
CA PRO A 45 0.26 18.15 19.83
C PRO A 45 -0.33 18.91 18.64
N VAL A 46 0.49 19.50 17.76
CA VAL A 46 0.04 20.19 16.53
C VAL A 46 -0.65 19.22 15.57
N LEU A 47 -0.28 17.94 15.59
CA LEU A 47 -0.84 16.89 14.75
C LEU A 47 -2.04 16.17 15.39
N ARG A 48 -2.52 16.62 16.56
CA ARG A 48 -3.73 16.07 17.21
C ARG A 48 -5.01 16.61 16.56
N ASN A 49 -5.10 16.47 15.25
CA ASN A 49 -6.21 16.87 14.39
C ASN A 49 -6.54 15.73 13.42
N SER A 50 -7.59 15.92 12.63
CA SER A 50 -8.10 14.92 11.68
C SER A 50 -7.06 14.47 10.67
N PHE A 51 -6.25 15.40 10.15
CA PHE A 51 -5.15 15.10 9.24
C PHE A 51 -4.11 14.17 9.89
N GLY A 52 -3.67 14.49 11.10
CA GLY A 52 -2.69 13.67 11.81
C GLY A 52 -3.20 12.26 12.10
N THR A 53 -4.45 12.11 12.54
CA THR A 53 -5.05 10.79 12.79
C THR A 53 -5.12 9.93 11.52
N MET A 54 -5.45 10.53 10.37
CA MET A 54 -5.42 9.82 9.08
C MET A 54 -4.00 9.44 8.66
N CYS A 55 -3.02 10.33 8.83
CA CYS A 55 -1.62 10.02 8.59
C CYS A 55 -1.10 8.89 9.48
N LEU A 56 -1.57 8.82 10.73
CA LEU A 56 -1.27 7.69 11.63
C LEU A 56 -1.79 6.38 11.05
N SER A 57 -3.07 6.32 10.66
CA SER A 57 -3.66 5.12 10.04
C SER A 57 -2.89 4.70 8.78
N HIS A 58 -2.59 5.63 7.89
CA HIS A 58 -1.82 5.37 6.68
C HIS A 58 -0.41 4.83 7.01
N SER A 59 0.30 5.46 7.95
CA SER A 59 1.66 5.03 8.33
C SER A 59 1.67 3.64 8.98
N VAL A 60 0.63 3.30 9.75
CA VAL A 60 0.44 1.95 10.32
C VAL A 60 0.22 0.94 9.20
N ALA A 61 -0.67 1.23 8.25
CA ALA A 61 -0.93 0.34 7.12
C ALA A 61 0.31 0.13 6.25
N ASN A 62 1.00 1.22 5.88
CA ASN A 62 2.22 1.16 5.10
C ASN A 62 3.36 0.41 5.82
N SER A 63 3.46 0.55 7.15
CA SER A 63 4.40 -0.25 7.95
C SER A 63 4.09 -1.74 7.86
N GLY A 64 2.80 -2.13 7.83
CA GLY A 64 2.38 -3.51 7.67
C GLY A 64 2.83 -4.12 6.34
N VAL A 65 2.64 -3.41 5.23
CA VAL A 65 3.14 -3.81 3.89
C VAL A 65 4.65 -3.99 3.95
N LEU A 66 5.38 -2.94 4.35
CA LEU A 66 6.84 -2.94 4.34
C LEU A 66 7.43 -4.00 5.27
N PHE A 67 6.74 -4.34 6.37
CA PHE A 67 7.14 -5.43 7.24
C PHE A 67 7.13 -6.76 6.52
N VAL A 68 6.07 -7.10 5.77
CA VAL A 68 6.01 -8.33 4.95
C VAL A 68 7.13 -8.34 3.90
N PHE A 69 7.36 -7.22 3.24
CA PHE A 69 8.43 -7.13 2.25
C PHE A 69 9.82 -7.34 2.86
N PHE A 70 10.05 -6.79 4.06
CA PHE A 70 11.32 -6.92 4.77
C PHE A 70 11.58 -8.34 5.28
N VAL A 71 10.60 -8.95 5.96
CA VAL A 71 10.80 -10.23 6.66
C VAL A 71 10.61 -11.45 5.78
N TYR A 72 9.85 -11.32 4.68
CA TYR A 72 9.50 -12.46 3.83
C TYR A 72 9.95 -12.29 2.39
N VAL A 73 9.52 -11.22 1.72
CA VAL A 73 9.76 -11.05 0.27
C VAL A 73 11.26 -10.98 -0.03
N ALA A 74 12.01 -10.07 0.62
CA ALA A 74 13.45 -9.93 0.38
C ALA A 74 14.25 -11.23 0.64
N PRO A 75 14.06 -11.93 1.77
CA PRO A 75 14.69 -13.24 1.99
C PRO A 75 14.27 -14.29 0.97
N ALA A 76 12.97 -14.38 0.65
CA ALA A 76 12.45 -15.35 -0.31
C ALA A 76 13.06 -15.16 -1.71
N THR A 77 13.23 -13.90 -2.15
CA THR A 77 13.96 -13.56 -3.38
C THR A 77 15.42 -14.01 -3.31
N TYR A 78 16.12 -13.72 -2.21
CA TYR A 78 17.55 -14.03 -2.09
C TYR A 78 17.84 -15.53 -2.16
N ILE A 79 17.04 -16.32 -1.43
CA ILE A 79 17.20 -17.77 -1.36
C ILE A 79 16.55 -18.51 -2.53
N GLN A 80 15.78 -17.81 -3.37
CA GLN A 80 14.94 -18.42 -4.41
C GLN A 80 14.07 -19.55 -3.85
N ALA A 81 13.20 -19.19 -2.90
CA ALA A 81 12.37 -20.16 -2.21
C ALA A 81 11.50 -20.98 -3.18
N GLU A 82 11.68 -22.31 -3.20
CA GLU A 82 10.97 -23.20 -4.13
C GLU A 82 9.50 -23.44 -3.73
N ASP A 83 9.17 -23.40 -2.43
CA ASP A 83 7.80 -23.54 -1.95
C ASP A 83 7.02 -22.22 -2.05
N THR A 84 6.62 -21.88 -3.27
CA THR A 84 5.87 -20.65 -3.57
C THR A 84 4.39 -20.75 -3.22
N MET A 85 3.84 -21.94 -3.00
CA MET A 85 2.41 -22.15 -2.79
C MET A 85 2.03 -22.61 -1.37
N GLY A 86 3.01 -22.69 -0.47
CA GLY A 86 2.79 -23.01 0.93
C GLY A 86 1.80 -22.06 1.63
N LEU A 87 1.15 -22.56 2.68
CA LEU A 87 0.14 -21.82 3.45
C LEU A 87 0.69 -20.49 3.99
N LEU A 88 1.96 -20.46 4.41
CA LEU A 88 2.60 -19.23 4.90
C LEU A 88 2.64 -18.14 3.83
N ASN A 89 2.97 -18.48 2.58
CA ASN A 89 3.01 -17.52 1.47
C ASN A 89 1.62 -16.94 1.20
N LYS A 90 0.59 -17.81 1.18
CA LYS A 90 -0.81 -17.41 0.99
C LYS A 90 -1.30 -16.47 2.10
N ILE A 91 -0.99 -16.77 3.35
CA ILE A 91 -1.36 -15.93 4.50
C ILE A 91 -0.64 -14.58 4.43
N LEU A 92 0.65 -14.56 4.11
CA LEU A 92 1.42 -13.32 3.99
C LEU A 92 0.93 -12.45 2.83
N GLY A 93 0.53 -13.07 1.72
CA GLY A 93 -0.11 -12.35 0.62
C GLY A 93 -1.46 -11.74 1.02
N GLN A 94 -2.30 -12.47 1.74
CA GLN A 94 -3.57 -11.95 2.26
C GLN A 94 -3.35 -10.76 3.23
N ILE A 95 -2.39 -10.89 4.15
CA ILE A 95 -2.01 -9.80 5.07
C ILE A 95 -1.48 -8.60 4.30
N ASN A 96 -0.65 -8.83 3.27
CA ASN A 96 -0.08 -7.77 2.46
C ASN A 96 -1.16 -6.98 1.71
N ILE A 97 -2.16 -7.66 1.12
CA ILE A 97 -3.32 -7.02 0.47
C ILE A 97 -4.11 -6.18 1.48
N LEU A 98 -4.39 -6.71 2.68
CA LEU A 98 -5.12 -5.96 3.71
C LEU A 98 -4.48 -4.60 3.98
N PHE A 99 -3.17 -4.62 4.21
CA PHE A 99 -2.42 -3.41 4.51
C PHE A 99 -2.25 -2.50 3.31
N TRP A 100 -2.10 -3.07 2.11
CA TRP A 100 -2.03 -2.32 0.85
C TRP A 100 -3.32 -1.53 0.60
N ASP A 101 -4.47 -2.19 0.67
CA ASP A 101 -5.77 -1.54 0.46
C ASP A 101 -6.03 -0.48 1.53
N ALA A 102 -5.80 -0.80 2.80
CA ALA A 102 -5.94 0.17 3.89
C ALA A 102 -5.02 1.39 3.69
N CYS A 103 -3.81 1.18 3.16
CA CYS A 103 -2.86 2.24 2.84
C CYS A 103 -3.38 3.16 1.72
N VAL A 104 -3.85 2.58 0.61
CA VAL A 104 -4.36 3.28 -0.58
C VAL A 104 -5.62 4.09 -0.24
N TYR A 105 -6.59 3.49 0.43
CA TYR A 105 -7.81 4.18 0.86
C TYR A 105 -7.53 5.26 1.91
N SER A 106 -6.59 5.02 2.84
CA SER A 106 -6.17 6.07 3.80
C SER A 106 -5.53 7.26 3.07
N HIS A 107 -4.76 7.02 2.01
CA HIS A 107 -4.14 8.09 1.24
C HIS A 107 -5.19 8.97 0.54
N LEU A 108 -6.18 8.34 -0.11
CA LEU A 108 -7.31 9.06 -0.69
C LEU A 108 -8.03 9.93 0.35
N ALA A 109 -8.29 9.39 1.56
CA ALA A 109 -8.91 10.14 2.64
C ALA A 109 -8.09 11.38 3.06
N ILE A 110 -6.75 11.23 3.13
CA ILE A 110 -5.83 12.33 3.41
C ILE A 110 -5.91 13.42 2.33
N SER A 111 -5.90 13.03 1.04
CA SER A 111 -6.03 13.96 -0.09
C SER A 111 -7.34 14.74 -0.02
N CYS A 112 -8.46 14.06 0.25
CA CYS A 112 -9.77 14.71 0.41
C CYS A 112 -9.82 15.68 1.60
N ASN A 113 -9.23 15.30 2.74
CA ASN A 113 -9.12 16.17 3.90
C ASN A 113 -8.32 17.45 3.56
N ARG A 114 -7.19 17.32 2.84
CA ARG A 114 -6.37 18.46 2.42
C ARG A 114 -7.11 19.39 1.47
N LEU A 115 -7.77 18.83 0.46
CA LEU A 115 -8.59 19.61 -0.48
C LEU A 115 -9.66 20.42 0.27
N THR A 116 -10.39 19.75 1.18
CA THR A 116 -11.47 20.39 1.94
C THR A 116 -10.95 21.47 2.88
N SER A 117 -9.79 21.25 3.51
CA SER A 117 -9.15 22.24 4.37
C SER A 117 -8.80 23.54 3.63
N ILE A 118 -8.40 23.42 2.36
CA ILE A 118 -7.96 24.54 1.53
C ILE A 118 -9.13 25.21 0.83
N ALA A 119 -10.03 24.43 0.24
CA ALA A 119 -11.16 24.92 -0.54
C ALA A 119 -12.30 25.45 0.34
N PHE A 120 -12.56 24.79 1.47
CA PHE A 120 -13.73 25.07 2.32
C PHE A 120 -13.37 25.05 3.81
N PRO A 121 -12.53 25.98 4.30
CA PRO A 121 -12.07 26.01 5.70
C PRO A 121 -13.23 26.11 6.71
N SER A 122 -14.38 26.68 6.33
CA SER A 122 -15.58 26.74 7.18
C SER A 122 -16.32 25.41 7.32
N ARG A 123 -16.17 24.49 6.35
CA ARG A 123 -16.86 23.19 6.30
C ARG A 123 -15.98 22.03 6.76
N VAL A 124 -14.66 22.20 6.81
CA VAL A 124 -13.73 21.11 7.15
C VAL A 124 -14.02 20.51 8.54
N ASN A 125 -14.34 21.33 9.54
CA ASN A 125 -14.65 20.85 10.89
C ASN A 125 -15.99 20.10 10.98
N PHE A 126 -16.90 20.30 10.01
CA PHE A 126 -18.15 19.55 9.91
C PHE A 126 -17.93 18.19 9.24
N ILE A 127 -17.15 18.16 8.15
CA ILE A 127 -16.89 16.91 7.40
C ILE A 127 -15.85 16.05 8.13
N PHE A 128 -14.70 16.63 8.45
CA PHE A 128 -13.56 15.99 9.11
C PHE A 128 -13.48 16.41 10.58
N SER A 129 -14.59 16.25 11.32
CA SER A 129 -14.56 16.33 12.78
C SER A 129 -13.73 15.18 13.37
N LYS A 130 -13.39 15.24 14.66
CA LYS A 130 -12.67 14.13 15.32
C LYS A 130 -13.45 12.82 15.24
N GLU A 131 -14.76 12.86 15.51
CA GLU A 131 -15.65 11.71 15.47
C GLU A 131 -15.78 11.14 14.05
N ASN A 132 -16.03 12.02 13.07
CA ASN A 132 -16.13 11.61 11.67
C ASN A 132 -14.83 11.02 11.15
N THR A 133 -13.67 11.53 11.61
CA THR A 133 -12.37 10.98 11.22
C THR A 133 -12.19 9.54 11.67
N PHE A 134 -12.61 9.21 12.90
CA PHE A 134 -12.58 7.82 13.37
C PHE A 134 -13.53 6.94 12.58
N ILE A 135 -14.72 7.45 12.20
CA ILE A 135 -15.65 6.73 11.32
C ILE A 135 -15.02 6.49 9.95
N ILE A 136 -14.41 7.51 9.33
CA ILE A 136 -13.73 7.39 8.03
C ILE A 136 -12.61 6.35 8.09
N ILE A 137 -11.77 6.38 9.12
CA ILE A 137 -10.71 5.37 9.31
C ILE A 137 -11.34 3.98 9.47
N GLY A 138 -12.38 3.85 10.29
CA GLY A 138 -13.12 2.59 10.44
C GLY A 138 -13.66 2.06 9.11
N LEU A 139 -14.23 2.93 8.27
CA LEU A 139 -14.71 2.58 6.93
C LEU A 139 -13.57 2.15 5.99
N VAL A 140 -12.42 2.84 6.03
CA VAL A 140 -11.23 2.48 5.25
C VAL A 140 -10.78 1.06 5.57
N TRP A 141 -10.61 0.75 6.86
CA TRP A 141 -10.20 -0.59 7.29
C TRP A 141 -11.28 -1.63 7.04
N PHE A 142 -12.56 -1.26 7.15
CA PHE A 142 -13.66 -2.15 6.82
C PHE A 142 -13.66 -2.53 5.33
N ILE A 143 -13.48 -1.58 4.43
CA ILE A 143 -13.40 -1.84 2.98
C ILE A 143 -12.19 -2.72 2.66
N ALA A 144 -11.03 -2.45 3.27
CA ALA A 144 -9.85 -3.31 3.12
C ALA A 144 -10.11 -4.74 3.64
N CYS A 145 -10.84 -4.89 4.75
CA CYS A 145 -11.27 -6.20 5.24
C CYS A 145 -12.25 -6.90 4.27
N CYS A 146 -13.12 -6.17 3.57
CA CYS A 146 -13.99 -6.74 2.55
C CYS A 146 -13.19 -7.27 1.36
N HIS A 147 -12.12 -6.58 0.96
CA HIS A 147 -11.22 -7.03 -0.11
C HIS A 147 -10.55 -8.37 0.21
N ILE A 148 -10.19 -8.63 1.47
CA ILE A 148 -9.55 -9.89 1.85
C ILE A 148 -10.51 -11.07 2.00
N PHE A 149 -11.82 -10.83 2.04
CA PHE A 149 -12.81 -11.88 2.32
C PHE A 149 -12.74 -13.07 1.35
N PRO A 150 -12.55 -12.88 0.02
CA PRO A 150 -12.41 -14.00 -0.90
C PRO A 150 -11.17 -14.87 -0.65
N TYR A 151 -10.10 -14.33 -0.05
CA TYR A 151 -8.84 -15.05 0.14
C TYR A 151 -8.90 -16.11 1.25
N PHE A 152 -9.97 -16.15 2.04
CA PHE A 152 -10.20 -17.23 3.00
C PHE A 152 -10.47 -18.59 2.31
N TRP A 153 -10.85 -18.60 1.03
CA TRP A 153 -10.91 -19.82 0.22
C TRP A 153 -9.54 -20.19 -0.34
N TYR A 154 -8.62 -20.59 0.55
CA TYR A 154 -7.19 -20.83 0.25
C TYR A 154 -6.91 -21.82 -0.90
N ASP A 155 -7.87 -22.65 -1.28
CA ASP A 155 -7.73 -23.62 -2.37
C ASP A 155 -8.00 -23.00 -3.75
N THR A 156 -8.89 -22.00 -3.81
CA THR A 156 -9.37 -21.42 -5.08
C THR A 156 -8.97 -19.96 -5.26
N CYS A 157 -8.92 -19.19 -4.18
CA CYS A 157 -8.66 -17.75 -4.18
C CYS A 157 -7.48 -17.48 -3.25
N TYR A 158 -6.30 -17.25 -3.81
CA TYR A 158 -5.12 -16.91 -3.02
C TYR A 158 -4.21 -16.00 -3.83
N ILE A 159 -3.38 -15.25 -3.10
CA ILE A 159 -2.25 -14.51 -3.64
C ILE A 159 -0.98 -15.13 -3.04
N TYR A 160 0.06 -15.23 -3.85
CA TYR A 160 1.33 -15.81 -3.42
C TYR A 160 2.48 -15.04 -4.06
N TYR A 161 3.60 -14.96 -3.36
CA TYR A 161 4.81 -14.37 -3.87
C TYR A 161 5.59 -15.39 -4.68
N ASP A 162 5.99 -15.02 -5.88
CA ASP A 162 6.89 -15.80 -6.73
C ASP A 162 8.31 -15.19 -6.70
N PRO A 163 9.28 -15.84 -6.05
CA PRO A 163 10.67 -15.38 -5.98
C PRO A 163 11.37 -15.34 -7.34
N PHE A 164 10.90 -16.11 -8.33
CA PHE A 164 11.55 -16.17 -9.64
C PHE A 164 11.18 -14.97 -10.53
N SER A 165 9.94 -14.50 -10.46
CA SER A 165 9.46 -13.31 -11.17
C SER A 165 9.52 -12.02 -10.33
N TRP A 166 9.81 -12.15 -9.03
CA TRP A 166 9.79 -11.06 -8.04
C TRP A 166 8.45 -10.37 -7.88
N THR A 167 7.35 -11.05 -8.23
CA THR A 167 5.99 -10.49 -8.17
C THR A 167 5.09 -11.27 -7.22
N TRP A 168 4.08 -10.57 -6.71
CA TRP A 168 2.91 -11.22 -6.15
C TRP A 168 1.97 -11.61 -7.28
N ASN A 169 1.57 -12.87 -7.31
CA ASN A 169 0.70 -13.42 -8.33
C ASN A 169 -0.61 -13.91 -7.71
N PHE A 170 -1.71 -13.69 -8.42
CA PHE A 170 -3.01 -14.25 -8.06
C PHE A 170 -3.11 -15.70 -8.54
N ALA A 171 -3.92 -16.50 -7.85
CA ALA A 171 -4.21 -17.87 -8.26
C ALA A 171 -4.68 -17.93 -9.72
N SER A 172 -4.19 -18.91 -10.49
CA SER A 172 -4.59 -19.15 -11.87
C SER A 172 -5.94 -19.87 -11.97
N THR A 173 -6.93 -19.36 -11.24
CA THR A 173 -8.31 -19.86 -11.16
C THR A 173 -9.26 -18.77 -11.64
N GLU A 174 -10.51 -19.13 -11.92
CA GLU A 174 -11.55 -18.15 -12.24
C GLU A 174 -11.69 -17.09 -11.11
N CYS A 175 -11.63 -17.52 -9.86
CA CYS A 175 -11.66 -16.62 -8.71
C CYS A 175 -10.48 -15.63 -8.71
N GLY A 176 -9.25 -16.13 -8.89
CA GLY A 176 -8.07 -15.28 -8.93
C GLY A 176 -8.10 -14.29 -10.10
N PHE A 177 -8.64 -14.67 -11.25
CA PHE A 177 -8.84 -13.77 -12.39
C PHE A 177 -9.87 -12.67 -12.09
N VAL A 178 -11.01 -13.02 -11.48
CA VAL A 178 -12.04 -12.06 -11.10
C VAL A 178 -11.50 -11.05 -10.09
N ILE A 179 -10.82 -11.52 -9.04
CA ILE A 179 -10.30 -10.64 -7.99
C ILE A 179 -9.19 -9.74 -8.54
N SER A 180 -8.20 -10.29 -9.26
CA SER A 180 -7.10 -9.50 -9.84
C SER A 180 -7.59 -8.43 -10.79
N THR A 181 -8.60 -8.73 -11.62
CA THR A 181 -9.10 -7.78 -12.62
C THR A 181 -10.02 -6.72 -12.00
N TYR A 182 -11.04 -7.15 -11.26
CA TYR A 182 -12.10 -6.26 -10.80
C TYR A 182 -11.81 -5.63 -9.44
N THR A 183 -11.27 -6.39 -8.52
CA THR A 183 -11.11 -5.98 -7.12
C THR A 183 -9.74 -5.38 -6.84
N ASP A 184 -8.71 -5.72 -7.63
CA ASP A 184 -7.36 -5.16 -7.50
C ASP A 184 -7.05 -4.13 -8.60
N TYR A 185 -7.06 -4.53 -9.88
CA TYR A 185 -6.63 -3.66 -10.97
C TYR A 185 -7.56 -2.45 -11.17
N TYR A 186 -8.86 -2.67 -11.41
CA TYR A 186 -9.78 -1.55 -11.70
C TYR A 186 -10.00 -0.62 -10.51
N THR A 187 -10.13 -1.16 -9.30
CA THR A 187 -10.25 -0.38 -8.06
C THR A 187 -9.00 0.45 -7.81
N SER A 188 -7.80 -0.14 -7.92
CA SER A 188 -6.54 0.57 -7.74
C SER A 188 -6.42 1.71 -8.75
N VAL A 189 -6.65 1.44 -10.04
CA VAL A 189 -6.62 2.47 -11.09
C VAL A 189 -7.61 3.60 -10.79
N ALA A 190 -8.85 3.27 -10.42
CA ALA A 190 -9.87 4.28 -10.09
C ALA A 190 -9.45 5.15 -8.89
N ILE A 191 -8.91 4.55 -7.83
CA ILE A 191 -8.46 5.28 -6.64
C ILE A 191 -7.24 6.14 -6.97
N PHE A 192 -6.26 5.62 -7.72
CA PHE A 192 -5.09 6.39 -8.13
C PHE A 192 -5.47 7.62 -8.97
N ILE A 193 -6.42 7.47 -9.90
CA ILE A 193 -6.93 8.60 -10.70
C ILE A 193 -7.62 9.62 -9.78
N LEU A 194 -8.50 9.18 -8.88
CA LEU A 194 -9.22 10.06 -7.98
C LEU A 194 -8.26 10.82 -7.05
N MET A 195 -7.34 10.10 -6.40
CA MET A 195 -6.33 10.64 -5.50
C MET A 195 -5.45 11.67 -6.23
N SER A 196 -4.91 11.32 -7.40
CA SER A 196 -4.06 12.23 -8.19
C SER A 196 -4.83 13.48 -8.63
N SER A 197 -6.10 13.33 -8.99
CA SER A 197 -6.97 14.45 -9.36
C SER A 197 -7.23 15.38 -8.17
N VAL A 198 -7.50 14.82 -7.00
CA VAL A 198 -7.73 15.58 -5.76
C VAL A 198 -6.47 16.32 -5.31
N ASP A 199 -5.31 15.67 -5.37
CA ASP A 199 -4.03 16.31 -5.03
C ASP A 199 -3.67 17.41 -6.02
N PHE A 200 -3.87 17.18 -7.32
CA PHE A 200 -3.65 18.20 -8.35
C PHE A 200 -4.56 19.41 -8.14
N ALA A 201 -5.86 19.19 -7.90
CA ALA A 201 -6.81 20.26 -7.57
C ALA A 201 -6.37 21.03 -6.32
N THR A 202 -5.91 20.33 -5.30
CA THR A 202 -5.39 20.94 -4.06
C THR A 202 -4.19 21.85 -4.35
N LEU A 203 -3.25 21.41 -5.19
CA LEU A 203 -2.08 22.21 -5.57
C LEU A 203 -2.46 23.47 -6.35
N VAL A 204 -3.39 23.36 -7.30
CA VAL A 204 -3.88 24.49 -8.09
C VAL A 204 -4.58 25.52 -7.20
N LEU A 205 -5.48 25.09 -6.33
CA LEU A 205 -6.20 25.98 -5.40
C LEU A 205 -5.23 26.71 -4.47
N LYS A 206 -4.27 25.98 -3.89
CA LYS A 206 -3.24 26.58 -3.03
C LYS A 206 -2.40 27.61 -3.78
N LYS A 207 -2.03 27.33 -5.03
CA LYS A 207 -1.31 28.28 -5.89
C LYS A 207 -2.13 29.55 -6.14
N ASN A 208 -3.42 29.42 -6.46
CA ASN A 208 -4.29 30.57 -6.73
C ASN A 208 -4.48 31.46 -5.48
N GLN A 209 -4.61 30.85 -4.30
CA GLN A 209 -4.65 31.59 -3.03
C GLN A 209 -3.37 32.38 -2.77
N ILE A 210 -2.19 31.80 -3.04
CA ILE A 210 -0.89 32.49 -2.89
C ILE A 210 -0.78 33.68 -3.85
N LEU A 211 -1.35 33.57 -5.05
CA LEU A 211 -1.34 34.63 -6.07
C LEU A 211 -2.45 35.67 -5.88
N GLY A 212 -3.33 35.51 -4.88
CA GLY A 212 -4.47 36.41 -4.64
C GLY A 212 -5.52 36.38 -5.75
N LEU A 213 -5.63 35.28 -6.49
CA LEU A 213 -6.56 35.11 -7.63
C LEU A 213 -7.91 34.51 -7.22
N SER A 214 -8.30 34.60 -5.94
CA SER A 214 -9.50 33.96 -5.36
C SER A 214 -10.54 34.95 -4.87
#